data_AF-A0A952I6V9-F1
#
_entry.id   AF-A0A952I6V9-F1
#
_cell.length_a   1.000
_cell.length_b   1.000
_cell.length_c   1.000
_cell.angle_alpha   90.00
_cell.angle_beta   90.00
_cell.angle_gamma   90.00
#
_symmetry.space_group_name_H-M   'P 1'
#
loop_
_entity.id
_entity.type
_entity.pdbx_description
1 polymer ?
#
loop_
_entity_poly.entity_id
_entity_poly.type
_entity_poly.pdbx_seq_one_letter_code
_entity_poly.pdbx_strand_id
1 'polypeptide(L)'
;EILDIEQALSQQGHFCLLDWLLAESFLPYSDYEKWRCGDIATLDKHIKLEKTDLLKLANQVEAFTAALQLQQISEDYYAWSSGQDSLLTASQHKPLNQALTQQWKRHQDLPQMDLFMDNAASIAENALCHGLSVRNFKQAQTQLEKLTALNATHEKLGGYQDLINYGYHMANPAISPQAIATELQALESEVLPLAKTLLKHSARDYLAFAWRRLERNLGDTPFEPNKEKLHRSYVLMQIPDWEALDICLKAENQHYQQTTLLLRSALCSEALKHLHHALLCWCLLMELDPKKAETAIEAKTSNLVWHLWQRFWDTEDSDNMPIEFFPAYIFKQQPGLIHHLDAVPPLQSPATRAFISAIQARQGGGDQIVARKQMQQISPSLLAMYLNA
;
A
#
# COMPACT_ATOMS: atom_id res chain seq x y z
N GLU A 1 14.40 -8.21 -9.96
CA GLU A 1 15.16 -6.97 -10.15
C GLU A 1 15.03 -6.13 -8.90
N ILE A 2 16.15 -5.83 -8.23
CA ILE A 2 16.18 -4.96 -7.04
C ILE A 2 16.29 -3.52 -7.56
N LEU A 3 15.25 -3.06 -8.28
CA LEU A 3 15.21 -1.73 -8.90
C LEU A 3 14.85 -0.62 -7.89
N ASP A 4 14.50 -1.00 -6.65
CA ASP A 4 13.90 -0.07 -5.68
C ASP A 4 14.80 0.34 -4.50
N ILE A 5 16.01 -0.22 -4.34
CA ILE A 5 16.91 0.21 -3.25
C ILE A 5 17.32 1.67 -3.42
N GLU A 6 17.67 2.10 -4.63
CA GLU A 6 18.06 3.49 -4.90
C GLU A 6 16.88 4.45 -4.73
N GLN A 7 15.67 4.02 -5.12
CA GLN A 7 14.45 4.79 -4.90
C GLN A 7 14.15 4.93 -3.41
N ALA A 8 14.25 3.85 -2.63
CA ALA A 8 14.08 3.87 -1.18
C ALA A 8 15.11 4.80 -0.52
N LEU A 9 16.38 4.74 -0.93
CA LEU A 9 17.42 5.64 -0.43
C LEU A 9 17.14 7.11 -0.76
N SER A 10 16.63 7.40 -1.97
CA SER A 10 16.27 8.76 -2.40
C SER A 10 15.09 9.32 -1.62
N GLN A 11 14.05 8.51 -1.39
CA GLN A 11 12.81 8.94 -0.75
C GLN A 11 12.90 8.95 0.79
N GLN A 12 13.58 7.96 1.37
CA GLN A 12 13.56 7.69 2.82
C GLN A 12 14.93 7.93 3.49
N GLY A 13 16.00 8.12 2.72
CA GLY A 13 17.36 8.28 3.21
C GLY A 13 18.01 6.99 3.73
N HIS A 14 17.28 5.88 3.71
CA HIS A 14 17.74 4.56 4.14
C HIS A 14 16.94 3.47 3.41
N PHE A 15 17.45 2.25 3.46
CA PHE A 15 16.75 1.05 3.01
C PHE A 15 16.63 0.07 4.18
N CYS A 16 15.47 -0.57 4.30
CA CYS A 16 15.20 -1.65 5.24
C CYS A 16 14.48 -2.78 4.49
N LEU A 17 14.99 -4.01 4.60
CA LEU A 17 14.39 -5.17 3.92
C LEU A 17 12.97 -5.43 4.43
N LEU A 18 12.72 -5.17 5.71
CA LEU A 18 11.41 -5.34 6.33
C LEU A 18 10.35 -4.43 5.70
N ASP A 19 10.68 -3.15 5.51
CA ASP A 19 9.78 -2.18 4.89
C ASP A 19 9.54 -2.49 3.42
N TRP A 20 10.54 -3.00 2.72
CA TRP A 20 10.38 -3.48 1.35
C TRP A 20 9.44 -4.68 1.27
N LEU A 21 9.57 -5.66 2.17
CA LEU A 21 8.67 -6.82 2.23
C LEU A 21 7.21 -6.42 2.54
N LEU A 22 7.02 -5.39 3.37
CA LEU A 22 5.70 -4.81 3.64
C LEU A 22 5.15 -4.09 2.41
N ALA A 23 5.95 -3.26 1.74
CA ALA A 23 5.55 -2.52 0.55
C ALA A 23 5.16 -3.46 -0.60
N GLU A 24 5.93 -4.54 -0.79
CA GLU A 24 5.67 -5.56 -1.81
C GLU A 24 4.63 -6.60 -1.42
N SER A 25 4.02 -6.46 -0.23
CA SER A 25 3.00 -7.39 0.30
C SER A 25 3.46 -8.84 0.43
N PHE A 26 4.78 -9.09 0.48
CA PHE A 26 5.35 -10.38 0.88
C PHE A 26 5.18 -10.62 2.37
N LEU A 27 5.11 -9.57 3.17
CA LEU A 27 4.77 -9.64 4.58
C LEU A 27 3.42 -8.95 4.82
N PRO A 28 2.36 -9.65 5.28
CA PRO A 28 1.12 -9.01 5.67
C PRO A 28 1.34 -8.04 6.82
N TYR A 29 0.76 -6.83 6.72
CA TYR A 29 0.87 -5.84 7.80
C TYR A 29 0.26 -6.35 9.11
N SER A 30 -0.80 -7.16 9.03
CA SER A 30 -1.44 -7.79 10.19
C SER A 30 -0.48 -8.68 10.99
N ASP A 31 0.36 -9.45 10.31
CA ASP A 31 1.34 -10.32 10.97
C ASP A 31 2.55 -9.53 11.48
N TYR A 32 2.99 -8.51 10.74
CA TYR A 32 3.95 -7.53 11.25
C TYR A 32 3.45 -6.87 12.54
N GLU A 33 2.20 -6.41 12.57
CA GLU A 33 1.60 -5.78 13.75
C GLU A 33 1.51 -6.75 14.93
N LYS A 34 1.09 -8.01 14.72
CA LYS A 34 1.12 -9.06 15.76
C LYS A 34 2.53 -9.26 16.30
N TRP A 35 3.55 -9.27 15.44
CA TRP A 35 4.95 -9.39 15.87
C TRP A 35 5.38 -8.18 16.69
N ARG A 36 5.04 -6.97 16.24
CA ARG A 36 5.30 -5.73 16.99
C ARG A 36 4.54 -5.71 18.33
N CYS A 37 3.37 -6.33 18.43
CA CYS A 37 2.64 -6.49 19.69
C CYS A 37 3.16 -7.63 20.58
N GLY A 38 4.10 -8.46 20.10
CA GLY A 38 4.62 -9.62 20.83
C GLY A 38 3.72 -10.86 20.77
N ASP A 39 2.66 -10.85 19.97
CA ASP A 39 1.71 -11.96 19.83
C ASP A 39 2.31 -13.14 19.04
N ILE A 40 3.30 -12.87 18.18
CA ILE A 40 4.07 -13.89 17.47
C ILE A 40 5.57 -13.76 17.77
N ALA A 41 6.23 -14.89 17.96
CA ALA A 41 7.63 -14.93 18.41
C ALA A 41 8.65 -14.58 17.31
N THR A 42 8.39 -14.98 16.06
CA THR A 42 9.23 -14.67 14.90
C THR A 42 8.39 -14.35 13.68
N LEU A 43 8.96 -13.55 12.79
CA LEU A 43 8.27 -13.00 11.62
C LEU A 43 8.56 -13.79 10.34
N ASP A 44 9.73 -14.45 10.28
CA ASP A 44 10.21 -15.18 9.11
C ASP A 44 9.25 -16.26 8.57
N LYS A 45 8.42 -16.86 9.43
CA LYS A 45 7.41 -17.85 9.03
C LYS A 45 6.15 -17.26 8.38
N HIS A 46 5.95 -15.95 8.53
CA HIS A 46 4.78 -15.22 8.04
C HIS A 46 5.07 -14.48 6.72
N ILE A 47 6.33 -14.51 6.26
CA ILE A 47 6.72 -13.97 4.96
C ILE A 47 6.29 -14.97 3.88
N LYS A 48 5.55 -14.50 2.88
CA LYS A 48 5.05 -15.25 1.72
C LYS A 48 6.14 -15.52 0.69
N LEU A 49 7.30 -15.95 1.16
CA LEU A 49 8.44 -16.39 0.34
C LEU A 49 8.96 -17.69 0.93
N GLU A 50 9.32 -18.62 0.05
CA GLU A 50 10.03 -19.81 0.48
C GLU A 50 11.34 -19.42 1.18
N LYS A 51 11.68 -20.12 2.26
CA LYS A 51 12.85 -19.77 3.09
C LYS A 51 14.14 -19.68 2.27
N THR A 52 14.29 -20.54 1.27
CA THR A 52 15.44 -20.53 0.36
C THR A 52 15.51 -19.26 -0.48
N ASP A 53 14.36 -18.76 -0.94
CA ASP A 53 14.30 -17.56 -1.77
C ASP A 53 14.43 -16.29 -0.93
N LEU A 54 13.90 -16.30 0.30
CA LEU A 54 14.15 -15.23 1.27
C LEU A 54 15.63 -15.10 1.63
N LEU A 55 16.35 -16.22 1.81
CA LEU A 55 17.80 -16.20 2.04
C LEU A 55 18.57 -15.71 0.80
N LYS A 56 18.18 -16.12 -0.40
CA LYS A 56 18.77 -15.58 -1.64
C LYS A 56 18.56 -14.07 -1.74
N LEU A 57 17.36 -13.60 -1.43
CA LEU A 57 17.02 -12.18 -1.44
C LEU A 57 17.88 -11.40 -0.43
N ALA A 58 17.99 -11.89 0.81
CA ALA A 58 18.84 -11.27 1.84
C ALA A 58 20.30 -11.16 1.36
N ASN A 59 20.86 -12.22 0.79
CA ASN A 59 22.22 -12.22 0.25
C ASN A 59 22.37 -11.24 -0.94
N GLN A 60 21.36 -11.13 -1.81
CA GLN A 60 21.38 -10.18 -2.92
C GLN A 60 21.35 -8.74 -2.43
N VAL A 61 20.52 -8.44 -1.42
CA VAL A 61 20.46 -7.13 -0.77
C VAL A 61 21.80 -6.79 -0.13
N GLU A 62 22.40 -7.70 0.63
CA GLU A 62 23.72 -7.49 1.23
C GLU A 62 24.79 -7.21 0.17
N ALA A 63 24.83 -8.01 -0.90
CA ALA A 63 25.80 -7.82 -1.99
C ALA A 63 25.60 -6.47 -2.70
N PHE A 64 24.35 -6.07 -2.95
CA PHE A 64 24.04 -4.82 -3.64
C PHE A 64 24.34 -3.59 -2.77
N THR A 65 23.94 -3.63 -1.49
CA THR A 65 24.21 -2.54 -0.54
C THR A 65 25.70 -2.39 -0.24
N ALA A 66 26.46 -3.49 -0.24
CA ALA A 66 27.93 -3.48 -0.17
C ALA A 66 28.56 -2.88 -1.42
N ALA A 67 28.06 -3.20 -2.61
CA ALA A 67 28.52 -2.60 -3.88
C ALA A 67 28.27 -1.08 -3.90
N LEU A 68 27.19 -0.62 -3.28
CA LEU A 68 26.87 0.80 -3.07
C LEU A 68 27.60 1.45 -1.88
N GLN A 69 28.46 0.71 -1.17
CA GLN A 69 29.23 1.19 -0.01
C GLN A 69 28.35 1.79 1.10
N LEU A 70 27.16 1.23 1.31
CA LEU A 70 26.25 1.70 2.36
C LEU A 70 26.71 1.24 3.74
N GLN A 71 26.48 2.09 4.74
CA GLN A 71 26.72 1.76 6.14
C GLN A 71 25.56 0.92 6.67
N GLN A 72 25.93 -0.21 7.29
CA GLN A 72 24.99 -1.10 7.98
C GLN A 72 24.80 -0.64 9.42
N ILE A 73 23.55 -0.46 9.83
CA ILE A 73 23.17 -0.10 11.21
C ILE A 73 22.16 -1.15 11.68
N SER A 74 22.48 -1.82 12.79
CA SER A 74 21.55 -2.74 13.44
C SER A 74 20.44 -1.93 14.11
N GLU A 75 19.19 -2.36 13.93
CA GLU A 75 18.03 -1.76 14.58
C GLU A 75 17.39 -2.77 15.54
N ASP A 76 17.24 -2.33 16.79
CA ASP A 76 16.57 -3.12 17.81
C ASP A 76 15.07 -2.83 17.80
N TYR A 77 14.28 -3.88 17.64
CA TYR A 77 12.82 -3.80 17.61
C TYR A 77 12.26 -4.20 18.98
N TYR A 78 11.55 -3.29 19.65
CA TYR A 78 10.88 -3.57 20.92
C TYR A 78 9.37 -3.72 20.73
N ALA A 79 8.72 -4.52 21.58
CA ALA A 79 7.27 -4.69 21.52
C ALA A 79 6.51 -3.38 21.82
N TRP A 80 5.40 -3.15 21.10
CA TRP A 80 4.48 -2.04 21.30
C TRP A 80 3.56 -2.25 22.51
N SER A 81 3.39 -3.48 22.98
CA SER A 81 2.54 -3.79 24.14
C SER A 81 3.08 -3.10 25.38
N SER A 82 2.24 -2.27 26.02
CA SER A 82 2.60 -1.43 27.16
C SER A 82 3.32 -2.21 28.25
N GLY A 83 4.59 -1.87 28.51
CA GLY A 83 5.32 -2.30 29.71
C GLY A 83 6.35 -3.41 29.51
N GLN A 84 6.57 -3.91 28.28
CA GLN A 84 7.67 -4.83 28.00
C GLN A 84 8.69 -4.18 27.07
N ASP A 85 9.88 -3.90 27.60
CA ASP A 85 11.10 -3.69 26.81
C ASP A 85 11.60 -5.04 26.25
N SER A 86 10.68 -5.86 25.74
CA SER A 86 11.02 -7.16 25.16
C SER A 86 11.57 -6.95 23.76
N LEU A 87 12.86 -7.24 23.61
CA LEU A 87 13.52 -7.26 22.32
C LEU A 87 12.89 -8.34 21.44
N LEU A 88 12.41 -7.95 20.28
CA LEU A 88 11.80 -8.82 19.29
C LEU A 88 12.87 -9.44 18.40
N THR A 89 12.64 -10.69 18.01
CA THR A 89 13.49 -11.41 17.07
C THR A 89 12.69 -11.65 15.79
N ALA A 90 13.23 -11.25 14.64
CA ALA A 90 12.58 -11.44 13.35
C ALA A 90 12.71 -12.90 12.86
N SER A 91 13.83 -13.57 13.16
CA SER A 91 14.06 -14.98 12.78
C SER A 91 14.96 -15.72 13.78
N GLN A 92 14.74 -17.02 13.95
CA GLN A 92 15.69 -17.88 14.68
C GLN A 92 16.99 -18.12 13.90
N HIS A 93 16.99 -17.88 12.59
CA HIS A 93 18.17 -18.01 11.75
C HIS A 93 18.98 -16.71 11.77
N LYS A 94 20.14 -16.71 12.44
CA LYS A 94 20.95 -15.51 12.70
C LYS A 94 21.20 -14.62 11.47
N PRO A 95 21.70 -15.13 10.32
CA PRO A 95 21.88 -14.31 9.12
C PRO A 95 20.59 -13.64 8.64
N LEU A 96 19.47 -14.35 8.73
CA LEU A 96 18.19 -13.82 8.27
C LEU A 96 17.64 -12.79 9.26
N ASN A 97 17.80 -13.03 10.56
CA ASN A 97 17.43 -12.05 11.58
C ASN A 97 18.19 -10.74 11.35
N GLN A 98 19.51 -10.83 11.16
CA GLN A 98 20.36 -9.69 10.90
C GLN A 98 19.89 -8.91 9.66
N ALA A 99 19.66 -9.58 8.53
CA ALA A 99 19.17 -8.92 7.32
C ALA A 99 17.79 -8.26 7.49
N LEU A 100 16.89 -8.85 8.28
CA LEU A 100 15.55 -8.29 8.53
C LEU A 100 15.53 -7.15 9.54
N THR A 101 16.52 -7.07 10.44
CA THR A 101 16.63 -6.03 11.48
C THR A 101 17.78 -5.06 11.21
N GLN A 102 18.19 -4.90 9.96
CA GLN A 102 19.24 -3.98 9.53
C GLN A 102 18.67 -2.83 8.69
N GLN A 103 19.27 -1.66 8.88
CA GLN A 103 19.11 -0.52 8.01
C GLN A 103 20.41 -0.24 7.25
N TRP A 104 20.28 0.09 5.96
CA TRP A 104 21.39 0.53 5.13
C TRP A 104 21.23 2.01 4.80
N LYS A 105 22.25 2.81 5.13
CA LYS A 105 22.26 4.26 4.90
C LYS A 105 23.47 4.66 4.06
N ARG A 106 23.34 5.72 3.28
CA ARG A 106 24.52 6.33 2.63
C ARG A 106 25.45 6.86 3.73
N HIS A 107 26.75 6.76 3.50
CA HIS A 107 27.71 7.46 4.35
C HIS A 107 27.36 8.94 4.27
N GLN A 108 26.92 9.52 5.40
CA GLN A 108 26.83 10.96 5.48
C GLN A 108 28.26 11.44 5.67
N ASP A 109 28.83 12.08 4.64
CA ASP A 109 29.93 13.02 4.84
C ASP A 109 29.38 14.13 5.73
N LEU A 110 29.45 13.92 7.05
CA LEU A 110 29.03 14.92 8.02
C LEU A 110 29.90 16.15 7.76
N PRO A 111 29.33 17.31 7.37
CA PRO A 111 30.09 18.55 7.43
C PRO A 111 30.52 18.72 8.88
N GLN A 112 31.81 18.95 9.11
CA GLN A 112 32.33 19.32 10.44
C GLN A 112 31.68 20.65 10.85
N MET A 113 30.55 20.57 11.54
CA MET A 113 29.89 21.68 12.22
C MET A 113 29.79 21.36 13.70
N ASP A 114 29.74 22.42 14.51
CA ASP A 114 30.06 22.48 15.94
C ASP A 114 29.47 21.29 16.75
N LEU A 115 30.35 20.32 17.03
CA LEU A 115 30.03 18.89 17.18
C LEU A 115 29.20 18.50 18.42
N PHE A 116 28.92 19.44 19.32
CA PHE A 116 28.45 19.12 20.68
C PHE A 116 27.00 19.58 20.96
N MET A 117 26.58 20.74 20.45
CA MET A 117 25.24 21.28 20.74
C MET A 117 24.19 20.83 19.71
N ASP A 118 24.54 20.88 18.42
CA ASP A 118 23.63 20.45 17.34
C ASP A 118 23.39 18.94 17.37
N ASN A 119 24.38 18.17 17.83
CA ASN A 119 24.25 16.72 17.97
C ASN A 119 23.29 16.34 19.11
N ALA A 120 23.31 17.04 20.25
CA ALA A 120 22.43 16.73 21.38
C ALA A 120 20.94 16.97 21.06
N ALA A 121 20.63 18.09 20.41
CA ALA A 121 19.27 18.38 19.96
C ALA A 121 18.80 17.38 18.88
N SER A 122 19.67 17.07 17.90
CA SER A 122 19.36 16.08 16.86
C SER A 122 19.17 14.67 17.42
N ILE A 123 19.98 14.26 18.41
CA ILE A 123 19.83 12.98 19.11
C ILE A 123 18.50 12.95 19.88
N ALA A 124 18.14 14.04 20.57
CA ALA A 124 16.87 14.14 21.28
C ALA A 124 15.67 14.09 20.32
N GLU A 125 15.72 14.79 19.17
CA GLU A 125 14.68 14.73 18.13
C GLU A 125 14.56 13.32 17.54
N ASN A 126 15.69 12.66 17.22
CA ASN A 126 15.66 11.28 16.72
C ASN A 126 15.08 10.30 17.74
N ALA A 127 15.45 10.43 19.01
CA ALA A 127 14.91 9.61 20.10
C ALA A 127 13.41 9.89 20.35
N LEU A 128 12.97 11.14 20.18
CA LEU A 128 11.56 11.53 20.23
C LEU A 128 10.76 10.90 19.09
N CYS A 129 11.25 11.00 17.85
CA CYS A 129 10.64 10.37 16.68
C CYS A 129 10.55 8.85 16.83
N HIS A 130 11.61 8.22 17.35
CA HIS A 130 11.61 6.80 17.67
C HIS A 130 10.57 6.47 18.76
N GLY A 131 10.52 7.23 19.85
CA GLY A 131 9.51 7.06 20.91
C GLY A 131 8.08 7.15 20.38
N LEU A 132 7.82 8.06 19.45
CA LEU A 132 6.52 8.19 18.76
C LEU A 132 6.24 6.98 17.86
N SER A 133 7.20 6.51 17.07
CA SER A 133 7.01 5.38 16.14
C SER A 133 6.77 4.05 16.87
N VAL A 134 7.40 3.87 18.04
CA VAL A 134 7.18 2.70 18.91
C VAL A 134 6.03 2.88 19.91
N ARG A 135 5.29 4.00 19.82
CA ARG A 135 4.12 4.32 20.65
C ARG A 135 4.44 4.42 22.15
N ASN A 136 5.70 4.72 22.50
CA ASN A 136 6.13 5.01 23.87
C ASN A 136 5.99 6.51 24.16
N PHE A 137 4.75 6.96 24.37
CA PHE A 137 4.42 8.38 24.57
C PHE A 137 5.07 8.98 25.83
N LYS A 138 5.35 8.16 26.84
CA LYS A 138 6.08 8.60 28.04
C LYS A 138 7.52 8.96 27.72
N GLN A 139 8.22 8.08 27.00
CA GLN A 139 9.59 8.35 26.56
C GLN A 139 9.63 9.52 25.58
N ALA A 140 8.67 9.59 24.65
CA ALA A 140 8.52 10.72 23.74
C ALA A 140 8.38 12.04 24.52
N GLN A 141 7.49 12.10 25.52
CA GLN A 141 7.33 13.30 26.36
C GLN A 141 8.64 13.72 27.04
N THR A 142 9.38 12.77 27.61
CA THR A 142 10.69 13.05 28.23
C THR A 142 11.71 13.59 27.21
N GLN A 143 11.71 13.09 25.97
CA GLN A 143 12.61 13.60 24.93
C GLN A 143 12.16 14.96 24.39
N LEU A 144 10.85 15.23 24.36
CA LEU A 144 10.31 16.54 24.00
C LEU A 144 10.72 17.60 25.03
N GLU A 145 10.65 17.30 26.33
CA GLU A 145 11.11 18.19 27.39
C GLU A 145 12.61 18.50 27.27
N LYS A 146 13.43 17.47 26.98
CA LYS A 146 14.86 17.64 26.71
C LYS A 146 15.11 18.49 25.47
N LEU A 147 14.42 18.23 24.37
CA LEU A 147 14.56 19.00 23.14
C LEU A 147 14.16 20.47 23.35
N THR A 148 13.09 20.71 24.12
CA THR A 148 12.65 22.06 24.48
C THR A 148 13.71 22.78 25.33
N ALA A 149 14.34 22.09 26.26
CA ALA A 149 15.43 22.65 27.07
C ALA A 149 16.70 22.95 26.25
N LEU A 150 17.00 22.13 25.24
CA LEU A 150 18.15 22.30 24.36
C LEU A 150 17.93 23.37 23.28
N ASN A 151 16.71 23.45 22.72
CA ASN A 151 16.33 24.39 21.67
C ASN A 151 14.85 24.78 21.80
N ALA A 152 14.56 25.79 22.61
CA ALA A 152 13.20 26.27 22.86
C ALA A 152 12.51 26.89 21.61
N THR A 153 13.28 27.29 20.60
CA THR A 153 12.78 27.90 19.35
C THR A 153 12.63 26.89 18.22
N HIS A 154 12.75 25.59 18.50
CA HIS A 154 12.64 24.55 17.49
C HIS A 154 11.23 24.51 16.87
N GLU A 155 11.13 24.75 15.56
CA GLU A 155 9.87 24.99 14.85
C GLU A 155 8.83 23.85 15.00
N LYS A 156 9.31 22.61 15.16
CA LYS A 156 8.46 21.41 15.22
C LYS A 156 7.94 21.03 16.61
N LEU A 157 8.31 21.75 17.68
CA LEU A 157 7.98 21.35 19.07
C LEU A 157 6.46 21.20 19.29
N GLY A 158 5.67 22.15 18.79
CA GLY A 158 4.21 22.10 18.91
C GLY A 158 3.64 20.85 18.24
N GLY A 159 4.10 20.55 17.03
CA GLY A 159 3.67 19.36 16.30
C GLY A 159 4.01 18.04 17.01
N TYR A 160 5.17 17.94 17.66
CA TYR A 160 5.48 16.76 18.47
C TYR A 160 4.57 16.64 19.69
N GLN A 161 4.26 17.76 20.36
CA GLN A 161 3.32 17.76 21.48
C GLN A 161 1.92 17.30 21.05
N ASP A 162 1.45 17.76 19.88
CA ASP A 162 0.15 17.38 19.33
C ASP A 162 0.08 15.87 19.03
N LEU A 163 1.14 15.28 18.47
CA LEU A 163 1.22 13.83 18.26
C LEU A 163 1.22 13.06 19.59
N ILE A 164 1.93 13.53 20.61
CA ILE A 164 1.91 12.90 21.94
C ILE A 164 0.51 12.96 22.56
N ASN A 165 -0.13 14.13 22.51
CA ASN A 165 -1.48 14.35 23.04
C ASN A 165 -2.50 13.46 22.33
N TYR A 166 -2.41 13.36 21.00
CA TYR A 166 -3.23 12.45 20.23
C TYR A 166 -2.99 10.99 20.63
N GLY A 167 -1.73 10.60 20.82
CA GLY A 167 -1.36 9.29 21.33
C GLY A 167 -2.02 8.93 22.66
N TYR A 168 -2.04 9.87 23.62
CA TYR A 168 -2.76 9.70 24.88
C TYR A 168 -4.29 9.65 24.71
N HIS A 169 -4.86 10.48 23.83
CA HIS A 169 -6.29 10.45 23.54
C HIS A 169 -6.74 9.09 22.98
N MET A 170 -5.93 8.49 22.12
CA MET A 170 -6.17 7.18 21.53
C MET A 170 -6.07 6.01 22.52
N ALA A 171 -5.54 6.22 23.74
CA ALA A 171 -5.51 5.17 24.77
C ALA A 171 -6.91 4.70 25.16
N ASN A 172 -7.95 5.51 24.91
CA ASN A 172 -9.33 5.07 25.02
C ASN A 172 -9.78 4.32 23.74
N PRO A 173 -9.99 2.99 23.79
CA PRO A 173 -10.29 2.20 22.60
C PRO A 173 -11.69 2.47 22.02
N ALA A 174 -12.63 2.99 22.82
CA ALA A 174 -14.00 3.22 22.40
C ALA A 174 -14.18 4.62 21.79
N ILE A 175 -14.91 4.69 20.69
CA ILE A 175 -15.39 5.92 20.05
C ILE A 175 -16.92 5.87 20.06
N SER A 176 -17.58 6.95 20.47
CA SER A 176 -19.04 7.02 20.36
C SER A 176 -19.47 7.02 18.88
N PRO A 177 -20.55 6.33 18.49
CA PRO A 177 -20.97 6.23 17.08
C PRO A 177 -21.13 7.59 16.39
N GLN A 178 -21.58 8.61 17.12
CA GLN A 178 -21.75 9.97 16.61
C GLN A 178 -20.42 10.71 16.38
N ALA A 179 -19.36 10.32 17.09
CA ALA A 179 -18.04 10.94 17.00
C ALA A 179 -17.14 10.30 15.93
N ILE A 180 -17.46 9.11 15.41
CA ILE A 180 -16.60 8.38 14.45
C ILE A 180 -16.28 9.23 13.22
N ALA A 181 -17.27 9.94 12.67
CA ALA A 181 -17.06 10.80 11.51
C ALA A 181 -16.13 11.98 11.81
N THR A 182 -16.27 12.59 12.99
CA THR A 182 -15.40 13.68 13.44
C THR A 182 -13.98 13.21 13.71
N GLU A 183 -13.81 12.04 14.34
CA GLU A 183 -12.50 11.43 14.57
C GLU A 183 -11.79 11.11 13.24
N LEU A 184 -12.51 10.54 12.27
CA LEU A 184 -11.97 10.28 10.95
C LEU A 184 -11.52 11.58 10.27
N GLN A 185 -12.35 12.61 10.31
CA GLN A 185 -12.01 13.91 9.72
C GLN A 185 -10.76 14.51 10.38
N ALA A 186 -10.70 14.54 11.71
CA ALA A 186 -9.55 15.07 12.45
C ALA A 186 -8.26 14.29 12.14
N LEU A 187 -8.36 12.96 12.05
CA LEU A 187 -7.24 12.11 11.65
C LEU A 187 -6.73 12.45 10.25
N GLU A 188 -7.63 12.64 9.27
CA GLU A 188 -7.25 12.97 7.89
C GLU A 188 -6.69 14.38 7.73
N SER A 189 -7.31 15.39 8.36
CA SER A 189 -6.98 16.80 8.11
C SER A 189 -5.82 17.31 8.97
N GLU A 190 -5.60 16.74 10.15
CA GLU A 190 -4.62 17.26 11.11
C GLU A 190 -3.51 16.25 11.40
N VAL A 191 -3.87 15.06 11.89
CA VAL A 191 -2.89 14.11 12.43
C VAL A 191 -2.09 13.42 11.32
N LEU A 192 -2.75 12.98 10.24
CA LEU A 192 -2.11 12.33 9.10
C LEU A 192 -1.03 13.21 8.44
N PRO A 193 -1.30 14.47 8.04
CA PRO A 193 -0.27 15.33 7.44
C PRO A 193 0.83 15.70 8.45
N LEU A 194 0.48 15.89 9.72
CA LEU A 194 1.46 16.19 10.76
C LEU A 194 2.42 15.02 10.98
N ALA A 195 1.91 13.80 11.13
CA ALA A 195 2.71 12.59 11.29
C ALA A 195 3.61 12.34 10.08
N LYS A 196 3.10 12.54 8.85
CA LYS A 196 3.92 12.42 7.63
C LYS A 196 5.06 13.43 7.57
N THR A 197 4.79 14.67 7.99
CA THR A 197 5.80 15.75 8.00
C THR A 197 6.90 15.50 9.03
N LEU A 198 6.51 15.09 10.25
CA LEU A 198 7.43 14.94 11.37
C LEU A 198 8.17 13.59 11.38
N LEU A 199 7.43 12.49 11.20
CA LEU A 199 7.95 11.12 11.36
C LEU A 199 8.40 10.49 10.03
N LYS A 200 7.98 11.06 8.89
CA LYS A 200 8.33 10.57 7.54
C LYS A 200 8.01 9.07 7.40
N HIS A 201 9.02 8.23 7.17
CA HIS A 201 8.87 6.77 7.03
C HIS A 201 8.22 6.11 8.28
N SER A 202 8.49 6.64 9.47
CA SER A 202 7.93 6.14 10.73
C SER A 202 6.47 6.51 10.95
N ALA A 203 5.89 7.35 10.07
CA ALA A 203 4.49 7.78 10.20
C ALA A 203 3.50 6.61 10.08
N ARG A 204 3.82 5.58 9.28
CA ARG A 204 2.97 4.39 9.11
C ARG A 204 2.65 3.76 10.46
N ASP A 205 3.67 3.45 11.23
CA ASP A 205 3.53 2.67 12.47
C ASP A 205 2.91 3.50 13.59
N TYR A 206 3.16 4.81 13.58
CA TYR A 206 2.43 5.76 14.42
C TYR A 206 0.95 5.84 14.01
N LEU A 207 0.60 5.94 12.73
CA LEU A 207 -0.80 6.11 12.33
C LEU A 207 -1.62 4.81 12.41
N ALA A 208 -0.95 3.65 12.32
CA ALA A 208 -1.64 2.38 12.19
C ALA A 208 -2.61 2.09 13.35
N PHE A 209 -2.25 2.39 14.60
CA PHE A 209 -3.18 2.13 15.71
C PHE A 209 -4.40 3.06 15.71
N ALA A 210 -4.26 4.30 15.22
CA ALA A 210 -5.37 5.23 15.09
C ALA A 210 -6.39 4.73 14.06
N TRP A 211 -5.89 4.28 12.92
CA TRP A 211 -6.73 3.62 11.91
C TRP A 211 -7.33 2.32 12.44
N ARG A 212 -6.60 1.48 13.20
CA ARG A 212 -7.16 0.25 13.80
C ARG A 212 -8.27 0.56 14.79
N ARG A 213 -8.13 1.63 15.56
CA ARG A 213 -9.18 2.10 16.46
C ARG A 213 -10.45 2.45 15.68
N LEU A 214 -10.33 3.19 14.57
CA LEU A 214 -11.47 3.50 13.69
C LEU A 214 -12.09 2.25 13.08
N GLU A 215 -11.27 1.32 12.58
CA GLU A 215 -11.71 0.05 11.99
C GLU A 215 -12.56 -0.77 12.97
N ARG A 216 -12.12 -0.91 14.22
CA ARG A 216 -12.87 -1.62 15.26
C ARG A 216 -14.18 -0.95 15.63
N ASN A 217 -14.21 0.39 15.65
CA ASN A 217 -15.41 1.14 16.03
C ASN A 217 -16.42 1.27 14.87
N LEU A 218 -15.99 1.17 13.62
CA LEU A 218 -16.86 1.09 12.45
C LEU A 218 -17.58 -0.27 12.36
N GLY A 219 -16.95 -1.34 12.83
CA GLY A 219 -17.52 -2.70 12.83
C GLY A 219 -17.99 -3.14 11.44
N ASP A 220 -19.06 -3.93 11.39
CA ASP A 220 -19.66 -4.44 10.15
C ASP A 220 -20.78 -3.53 9.64
N THR A 221 -20.58 -2.20 9.72
CA THR A 221 -21.53 -1.23 9.15
C THR A 221 -21.59 -1.39 7.64
N PRO A 222 -22.79 -1.56 7.03
CA PRO A 222 -22.91 -1.76 5.60
C PRO A 222 -22.45 -0.53 4.82
N PHE A 223 -21.94 -0.75 3.62
CA PHE A 223 -21.49 0.32 2.74
C PHE A 223 -22.61 1.30 2.35
N GLU A 224 -22.40 2.58 2.62
CA GLU A 224 -23.27 3.68 2.17
C GLU A 224 -22.53 4.56 1.14
N PRO A 225 -23.04 4.70 -0.11
CA PRO A 225 -22.39 5.50 -1.14
C PRO A 225 -22.20 6.99 -0.79
N ASN A 226 -23.09 7.57 0.03
CA ASN A 226 -22.95 8.96 0.47
C ASN A 226 -21.92 9.15 1.61
N LYS A 227 -21.44 8.04 2.19
CA LYS A 227 -20.50 8.04 3.32
C LYS A 227 -19.39 7.02 3.08
N GLU A 228 -18.82 7.02 1.86
CA GLU A 228 -17.89 5.98 1.41
C GLU A 228 -16.66 5.79 2.32
N LYS A 229 -16.24 6.85 3.01
CA LYS A 229 -15.11 6.86 3.94
C LYS A 229 -15.44 6.28 5.33
N LEU A 230 -16.72 6.25 5.71
CA LEU A 230 -17.21 5.64 6.96
C LEU A 230 -17.53 4.16 6.79
N HIS A 231 -16.85 3.51 5.85
CA HIS A 231 -16.90 2.06 5.67
C HIS A 231 -15.56 1.47 6.08
N ARG A 232 -15.58 0.30 6.73
CA ARG A 232 -14.40 -0.38 7.26
C ARG A 232 -13.30 -0.59 6.20
N SER A 233 -13.69 -0.88 4.96
CA SER A 233 -12.76 -1.04 3.84
C SER A 233 -11.91 0.21 3.54
N TYR A 234 -12.41 1.41 3.86
CA TYR A 234 -11.64 2.65 3.65
C TYR A 234 -10.45 2.72 4.60
N VAL A 235 -10.71 2.44 5.88
CA VAL A 235 -9.72 2.50 6.96
C VAL A 235 -8.69 1.37 6.81
N LEU A 236 -9.14 0.17 6.44
CA LEU A 236 -8.27 -0.98 6.10
C LEU A 236 -7.41 -0.75 4.85
N MET A 237 -7.66 0.28 4.06
CA MET A 237 -6.79 0.67 2.96
C MET A 237 -5.71 1.67 3.40
N GLN A 238 -5.92 2.38 4.52
CA GLN A 238 -4.96 3.33 5.07
C GLN A 238 -3.86 2.65 5.88
N ILE A 239 -4.19 1.52 6.51
CA ILE A 239 -3.22 0.56 7.04
C ILE A 239 -3.18 -0.52 5.97
N PRO A 240 -2.08 -0.75 5.22
CA PRO A 240 -2.04 -1.69 4.10
C PRO A 240 -2.17 -3.18 4.53
N ASP A 241 -3.25 -3.50 5.23
CA ASP A 241 -3.70 -4.82 5.65
C ASP A 241 -4.66 -5.36 4.59
N TRP A 242 -4.07 -5.68 3.44
CA TRP A 242 -4.78 -6.09 2.24
C TRP A 242 -5.60 -7.37 2.44
N GLU A 243 -5.19 -8.25 3.35
CA GLU A 243 -5.95 -9.47 3.65
C GLU A 243 -7.24 -9.17 4.40
N ALA A 244 -7.18 -8.32 5.43
CA ALA A 244 -8.38 -7.89 6.13
C ALA A 244 -9.32 -7.09 5.20
N LEU A 245 -8.75 -6.30 4.27
CA LEU A 245 -9.52 -5.59 3.25
C LEU A 245 -10.24 -6.55 2.31
N ASP A 246 -9.57 -7.59 1.80
CA ASP A 246 -10.16 -8.60 0.92
C ASP A 246 -11.34 -9.33 1.60
N ILE A 247 -11.18 -9.71 2.87
CA ILE A 247 -12.25 -10.32 3.67
C ILE A 247 -13.41 -9.33 3.83
N CYS A 248 -13.13 -8.08 4.17
CA CYS A 248 -14.14 -7.03 4.35
C CYS A 248 -14.94 -6.78 3.05
N LEU A 249 -14.28 -6.75 1.89
CA LEU A 249 -14.92 -6.50 0.60
C LEU A 249 -15.78 -7.69 0.15
N LYS A 250 -15.32 -8.93 0.37
CA LYS A 250 -16.07 -10.15 0.01
C LYS A 250 -17.29 -10.38 0.90
N ALA A 251 -17.30 -9.83 2.11
CA ALA A 251 -18.44 -9.88 3.00
C ALA A 251 -19.56 -8.92 2.57
N GLU A 252 -19.25 -7.89 1.78
CA GLU A 252 -20.24 -6.92 1.34
C GLU A 252 -21.12 -7.45 0.21
N ASN A 253 -22.42 -7.31 0.38
CA ASN A 253 -23.37 -7.70 -0.66
C ASN A 253 -23.26 -6.75 -1.84
N GLN A 254 -23.29 -7.30 -3.06
CA GLN A 254 -23.24 -6.51 -4.28
C GLN A 254 -22.01 -5.60 -4.39
N HIS A 255 -20.87 -5.96 -3.81
CA HIS A 255 -19.65 -5.13 -3.84
C HIS A 255 -19.20 -4.81 -5.27
N TYR A 256 -19.45 -5.70 -6.24
CA TYR A 256 -19.20 -5.46 -7.67
C TYR A 256 -20.11 -4.40 -8.31
N GLN A 257 -21.24 -4.04 -7.71
CA GLN A 257 -22.15 -3.01 -8.22
C GLN A 257 -21.79 -1.60 -7.71
N GLN A 258 -20.97 -1.53 -6.65
CA GLN A 258 -20.57 -0.27 -6.03
C GLN A 258 -19.18 0.15 -6.54
N THR A 259 -19.12 1.26 -7.27
CA THR A 259 -17.88 1.69 -7.95
C THR A 259 -16.70 1.91 -7.00
N THR A 260 -16.95 2.42 -5.79
CA THR A 260 -15.90 2.61 -4.78
C THR A 260 -15.38 1.29 -4.23
N LEU A 261 -16.26 0.33 -3.93
CA LEU A 261 -15.85 -0.97 -3.44
C LEU A 261 -15.10 -1.75 -4.52
N LEU A 262 -15.52 -1.61 -5.77
CA LEU A 262 -14.86 -2.23 -6.91
C LEU A 262 -13.45 -1.68 -7.15
N LEU A 263 -13.26 -0.35 -7.06
CA LEU A 263 -11.92 0.25 -7.10
C LEU A 263 -11.04 -0.28 -5.97
N ARG A 264 -11.56 -0.33 -4.73
CA ARG A 264 -10.84 -0.89 -3.57
C ARG A 264 -10.49 -2.37 -3.79
N SER A 265 -11.38 -3.15 -4.39
CA SER A 265 -11.16 -4.56 -4.75
C SER A 265 -10.05 -4.72 -5.78
N ALA A 266 -9.99 -3.83 -6.77
CA ALA A 266 -8.94 -3.85 -7.78
C ALA A 266 -7.56 -3.59 -7.17
N LEU A 267 -7.44 -2.54 -6.34
CA LEU A 267 -6.21 -2.19 -5.63
C LEU A 267 -5.79 -3.27 -4.63
N CYS A 268 -6.74 -3.81 -3.87
CA CYS A 268 -6.51 -4.90 -2.94
C CYS A 268 -5.98 -6.16 -3.65
N SER A 269 -6.57 -6.50 -4.79
CA SER A 269 -6.17 -7.67 -5.59
C SER A 269 -4.78 -7.48 -6.20
N GLU A 270 -4.43 -6.28 -6.65
CA GLU A 270 -3.09 -5.97 -7.14
C GLU A 270 -2.04 -6.08 -6.03
N ALA A 271 -2.33 -5.53 -4.84
CA ALA A 271 -1.45 -5.63 -3.68
C ALA A 271 -1.23 -7.10 -3.25
N LEU A 272 -2.28 -7.92 -3.26
CA LEU A 272 -2.21 -9.37 -3.01
C LEU A 272 -1.63 -10.18 -4.18
N LYS A 273 -1.16 -9.54 -5.25
CA LYS A 273 -0.61 -10.15 -6.47
C LYS A 273 -1.60 -11.04 -7.23
N HIS A 274 -2.91 -10.87 -7.00
CA HIS A 274 -3.99 -11.50 -7.77
C HIS A 274 -4.28 -10.69 -9.06
N LEU A 275 -3.28 -10.58 -9.93
CA LEU A 275 -3.28 -9.63 -11.06
C LEU A 275 -4.45 -9.82 -12.03
N HIS A 276 -4.85 -11.07 -12.31
CA HIS A 276 -5.99 -11.34 -13.19
C HIS A 276 -7.30 -10.83 -12.61
N HIS A 277 -7.53 -11.00 -11.30
CA HIS A 277 -8.71 -10.48 -10.63
C HIS A 277 -8.69 -8.94 -10.59
N ALA A 278 -7.51 -8.35 -10.33
CA ALA A 278 -7.35 -6.90 -10.36
C ALA A 278 -7.74 -6.31 -11.73
N LEU A 279 -7.23 -6.87 -12.83
CA LEU A 279 -7.59 -6.44 -14.19
C LEU A 279 -9.09 -6.60 -14.49
N LEU A 280 -9.71 -7.69 -14.05
CA LEU A 280 -11.16 -7.89 -14.23
C LEU A 280 -11.98 -6.88 -13.42
N CYS A 281 -11.58 -6.54 -12.20
CA CYS A 281 -12.19 -5.47 -11.42
C CYS A 281 -12.08 -4.10 -12.13
N TRP A 282 -10.93 -3.80 -12.73
CA TRP A 282 -10.74 -2.58 -13.52
C TRP A 282 -11.62 -2.57 -14.78
N CYS A 283 -11.74 -3.69 -15.49
CA CYS A 283 -12.66 -3.83 -16.62
C CYS A 283 -14.12 -3.54 -16.19
N LEU A 284 -14.57 -4.13 -15.08
CA LEU A 284 -15.90 -3.88 -14.54
C LEU A 284 -16.10 -2.43 -14.11
N LEU A 285 -15.09 -1.82 -13.48
CA LEU A 285 -15.17 -0.42 -13.05
C LEU A 285 -15.32 0.51 -14.25
N MET A 286 -14.58 0.24 -15.33
CA MET A 286 -14.68 0.99 -16.58
C MET A 286 -16.05 0.82 -17.25
N GLU A 287 -16.69 -0.35 -17.15
CA GLU A 287 -18.05 -0.54 -17.68
C GLU A 287 -19.13 0.15 -16.83
N LEU A 288 -18.94 0.23 -15.51
CA LEU A 288 -19.91 0.84 -14.59
C LEU A 288 -19.79 2.37 -14.52
N ASP A 289 -18.57 2.89 -14.46
CA ASP A 289 -18.27 4.32 -14.33
C ASP A 289 -16.91 4.65 -14.96
N PRO A 290 -16.87 4.91 -16.28
CA PRO A 290 -15.64 5.19 -17.01
C PRO A 290 -14.87 6.39 -16.45
N LYS A 291 -15.57 7.44 -16.03
CA LYS A 291 -14.95 8.68 -15.51
C LYS A 291 -14.22 8.43 -14.20
N LYS A 292 -14.81 7.65 -13.31
CA LYS A 292 -14.17 7.28 -12.04
C LYS A 292 -12.99 6.34 -12.25
N ALA A 293 -13.10 5.40 -13.19
CA ALA A 293 -11.98 4.55 -13.58
C ALA A 293 -10.81 5.38 -14.12
N GLU A 294 -11.07 6.27 -15.07
CA GLU A 294 -10.10 7.20 -15.66
C GLU A 294 -9.39 8.03 -14.58
N THR A 295 -10.17 8.73 -13.75
CA THR A 295 -9.63 9.57 -12.67
C THR A 295 -8.70 8.78 -11.75
N ALA A 296 -9.06 7.53 -11.42
CA ALA A 296 -8.25 6.69 -10.56
C ALA A 296 -6.96 6.21 -11.25
N ILE A 297 -7.03 5.87 -12.54
CA ILE A 297 -5.87 5.45 -13.34
C ILE A 297 -4.89 6.62 -13.53
N GLU A 298 -5.39 7.81 -13.87
CA GLU A 298 -4.58 9.02 -14.07
C GLU A 298 -3.95 9.54 -12.78
N ALA A 299 -4.59 9.31 -11.64
CA ALA A 299 -4.00 9.52 -10.33
C ALA A 299 -2.88 8.51 -9.99
N LYS A 300 -2.54 7.60 -10.91
CA LYS A 300 -1.49 6.57 -10.78
C LYS A 300 -1.68 5.68 -9.55
N THR A 301 -2.93 5.34 -9.26
CA THR A 301 -3.26 4.48 -8.11
C THR A 301 -2.86 3.02 -8.32
N SER A 302 -2.66 2.59 -9.58
CA SER A 302 -2.30 1.23 -9.97
C SER A 302 -1.21 1.26 -11.03
N ASN A 303 -0.05 0.67 -10.74
CA ASN A 303 1.02 0.53 -11.74
C ASN A 303 0.64 -0.51 -12.80
N LEU A 304 -0.09 -1.56 -12.40
CA LEU A 304 -0.59 -2.62 -13.29
C LEU A 304 -1.38 -2.04 -14.47
N VAL A 305 -2.32 -1.13 -14.19
CA VAL A 305 -3.20 -0.57 -15.23
C VAL A 305 -2.63 0.70 -15.86
N TRP A 306 -1.83 1.48 -15.13
CA TRP A 306 -1.21 2.69 -15.67
C TRP A 306 -0.41 2.42 -16.96
N HIS A 307 0.43 1.38 -16.99
CA HIS A 307 1.19 1.06 -18.20
C HIS A 307 0.31 0.60 -19.37
N LEU A 308 -0.79 -0.09 -19.09
CA LEU A 308 -1.76 -0.47 -20.12
C LEU A 308 -2.50 0.75 -20.65
N TRP A 309 -2.85 1.68 -19.76
CA TRP A 309 -3.51 2.94 -20.08
C TRP A 309 -2.67 3.83 -20.98
N GLN A 310 -1.38 4.01 -20.67
CA GLN A 310 -0.47 4.75 -21.54
C GLN A 310 -0.41 4.14 -22.94
N ARG A 311 -0.20 2.82 -23.01
CA ARG A 311 -0.11 2.10 -24.30
C ARG A 311 -1.42 2.10 -25.09
N PHE A 312 -2.57 2.24 -24.42
CA PHE A 312 -3.87 2.37 -25.08
C PHE A 312 -3.97 3.70 -25.83
N TRP A 313 -3.47 4.79 -25.25
CA TRP A 313 -3.45 6.10 -25.91
C TRP A 313 -2.31 6.28 -26.92
N ASP A 314 -1.24 5.49 -26.81
CA ASP A 314 -0.12 5.51 -27.76
C ASP A 314 -0.43 4.78 -29.10
N THR A 315 -1.59 4.16 -29.25
CA THR A 315 -1.95 3.50 -30.52
C THR A 315 -2.26 4.50 -31.63
N GLU A 316 -1.95 4.14 -32.88
CA GLU A 316 -2.10 5.01 -34.07
C GLU A 316 -3.54 5.56 -34.28
N ASP A 317 -4.56 4.88 -33.73
CA ASP A 317 -5.98 5.24 -33.86
C ASP A 317 -6.56 5.92 -32.60
N SER A 318 -5.72 6.35 -31.65
CA SER A 318 -6.16 6.79 -30.31
C SER A 318 -7.14 7.97 -30.32
N ASP A 319 -7.00 8.91 -31.25
CA ASP A 319 -7.91 10.06 -31.41
C ASP A 319 -9.37 9.65 -31.69
N ASN A 320 -9.61 8.43 -32.17
CA ASN A 320 -10.93 7.90 -32.50
C ASN A 320 -11.35 6.72 -31.60
N MET A 321 -10.62 6.42 -30.53
CA MET A 321 -10.95 5.34 -29.60
C MET A 321 -11.67 5.87 -28.35
N PRO A 322 -12.95 5.48 -28.14
CA PRO A 322 -13.63 5.74 -26.88
C PRO A 322 -12.92 5.05 -25.71
N ILE A 323 -12.91 5.71 -24.56
CA ILE A 323 -12.37 5.17 -23.30
C ILE A 323 -13.01 3.82 -22.93
N GLU A 324 -14.28 3.62 -23.28
CA GLU A 324 -15.04 2.40 -23.03
C GLU A 324 -14.47 1.18 -23.78
N PHE A 325 -13.54 1.37 -24.72
CA PHE A 325 -12.83 0.29 -25.39
C PHE A 325 -11.59 -0.19 -24.62
N PHE A 326 -11.20 0.51 -23.55
CA PHE A 326 -10.06 0.11 -22.74
C PHE A 326 -10.15 -1.32 -22.17
N PRO A 327 -11.30 -1.82 -21.69
CA PRO A 327 -11.42 -3.23 -21.27
C PRO A 327 -11.14 -4.20 -22.41
N ALA A 328 -11.62 -3.91 -23.62
CA ALA A 328 -11.33 -4.72 -24.81
C ALA A 328 -9.82 -4.71 -25.14
N TYR A 329 -9.16 -3.56 -24.96
CA TYR A 329 -7.70 -3.45 -25.09
C TYR A 329 -6.96 -4.28 -24.02
N ILE A 330 -7.44 -4.34 -22.77
CA ILE A 330 -6.87 -5.22 -21.75
C ILE A 330 -6.93 -6.68 -22.20
N PHE A 331 -8.07 -7.15 -22.73
CA PHE A 331 -8.19 -8.52 -23.27
C PHE A 331 -7.30 -8.77 -24.49
N LYS A 332 -6.99 -7.74 -25.30
CA LYS A 332 -5.99 -7.83 -26.37
C LYS A 332 -4.61 -8.13 -25.79
N GLN A 333 -4.17 -7.37 -24.79
CA GLN A 333 -2.84 -7.49 -24.19
C GLN A 333 -2.71 -8.75 -23.31
N GLN A 334 -3.82 -9.20 -22.71
CA GLN A 334 -3.85 -10.34 -21.79
C GLN A 334 -4.96 -11.33 -22.18
N PRO A 335 -4.82 -12.08 -23.29
CA PRO A 335 -5.86 -13.02 -23.74
C PRO A 335 -6.19 -14.12 -22.72
N GLY A 336 -5.25 -14.48 -21.84
CA GLY A 336 -5.45 -15.47 -20.79
C GLY A 336 -6.48 -15.10 -19.73
N LEU A 337 -6.90 -13.83 -19.65
CA LEU A 337 -7.96 -13.38 -18.72
C LEU A 337 -9.28 -14.12 -18.92
N ILE A 338 -9.54 -14.67 -20.11
CA ILE A 338 -10.78 -15.41 -20.37
C ILE A 338 -10.95 -16.63 -19.46
N HIS A 339 -9.87 -17.20 -18.92
CA HIS A 339 -9.91 -18.33 -17.99
C HIS A 339 -10.33 -17.94 -16.57
N HIS A 340 -10.46 -16.64 -16.30
CA HIS A 340 -10.77 -16.09 -14.97
C HIS A 340 -12.11 -15.35 -14.93
N LEU A 341 -12.90 -15.38 -16.01
CA LEU A 341 -14.18 -14.65 -16.10
C LEU A 341 -15.19 -15.07 -15.03
N ASP A 342 -15.16 -16.32 -14.57
CA ASP A 342 -16.06 -16.83 -13.52
C ASP A 342 -15.78 -16.22 -12.14
N ALA A 343 -14.64 -15.54 -11.97
CA ALA A 343 -14.27 -14.91 -10.70
C ALA A 343 -14.99 -13.57 -10.46
N VAL A 344 -15.69 -13.03 -11.47
CA VAL A 344 -16.39 -11.74 -11.39
C VAL A 344 -17.75 -11.80 -12.11
N PRO A 345 -18.67 -10.84 -11.89
CA PRO A 345 -19.89 -10.76 -12.68
C PRO A 345 -19.61 -10.63 -14.19
N PRO A 346 -20.49 -11.13 -15.05
CA PRO A 346 -20.27 -11.06 -16.50
C PRO A 346 -20.18 -9.63 -17.01
N LEU A 347 -19.12 -9.36 -17.78
CA LEU A 347 -18.91 -8.11 -18.51
C LEU A 347 -20.00 -7.93 -19.58
N GLN A 348 -20.64 -6.76 -19.61
CA GLN A 348 -21.83 -6.48 -20.43
C GLN A 348 -21.52 -5.63 -21.65
N SER A 349 -20.41 -4.88 -21.66
CA SER A 349 -20.07 -4.01 -22.78
C SER A 349 -20.02 -4.79 -24.09
N PRO A 350 -20.72 -4.34 -25.15
CA PRO A 350 -20.69 -4.99 -26.45
C PRO A 350 -19.26 -5.13 -27.01
N ALA A 351 -18.42 -4.11 -26.81
CA ALA A 351 -17.03 -4.11 -27.31
C ALA A 351 -16.20 -5.20 -26.62
N THR A 352 -16.26 -5.26 -25.29
CA THR A 352 -15.55 -6.26 -24.48
C THR A 352 -16.02 -7.68 -24.80
N ARG A 353 -17.34 -7.91 -24.91
CA ARG A 353 -17.90 -9.22 -25.24
C ARG A 353 -17.50 -9.70 -26.64
N ALA A 354 -17.45 -8.80 -27.63
CA ALA A 354 -16.98 -9.15 -28.96
C ALA A 354 -15.51 -9.62 -28.93
N PHE A 355 -14.65 -8.96 -28.14
CA PHE A 355 -13.26 -9.37 -27.91
C PHE A 355 -13.15 -10.73 -27.24
N ILE A 356 -13.89 -10.94 -26.14
CA ILE A 356 -13.92 -12.21 -25.43
C ILE A 356 -14.36 -13.35 -26.37
N SER A 357 -15.42 -13.14 -27.15
CA SER A 357 -15.92 -14.13 -28.11
C SER A 357 -14.89 -14.45 -29.20
N ALA A 358 -14.19 -13.44 -29.74
CA ALA A 358 -13.13 -13.65 -30.73
C ALA A 358 -11.95 -14.48 -30.17
N ILE A 359 -11.53 -14.19 -28.93
CA ILE A 359 -10.44 -14.91 -28.26
C ILE A 359 -10.87 -16.36 -27.97
N GLN A 360 -12.08 -16.58 -27.47
CA GLN A 360 -12.63 -17.91 -27.22
C GLN A 360 -12.73 -18.74 -28.50
N ALA A 361 -13.23 -18.15 -29.60
CA ALA A 361 -13.29 -18.81 -30.90
C ALA A 361 -11.90 -19.21 -31.40
N ARG A 362 -10.90 -18.33 -31.25
CA ARG A 362 -9.50 -18.63 -31.61
C ARG A 362 -8.93 -19.80 -30.82
N GLN A 363 -9.16 -19.85 -29.51
CA GLN A 363 -8.65 -20.94 -28.66
C GLN A 363 -9.36 -22.27 -28.93
N GLY A 364 -10.65 -22.23 -29.25
CA GLY A 364 -11.45 -23.41 -29.60
C GLY A 364 -11.23 -23.94 -31.03
N GLY A 365 -10.33 -23.35 -31.81
CA GLY A 365 -10.10 -23.72 -33.22
C GLY A 365 -11.26 -23.34 -34.16
N GLY A 366 -12.18 -22.50 -33.70
CA GLY A 366 -13.34 -22.03 -34.46
C GLY A 366 -13.05 -20.78 -35.28
N ASP A 367 -14.03 -20.42 -36.11
CA ASP A 367 -13.95 -19.23 -36.96
C ASP A 367 -14.30 -17.94 -36.20
N GLN A 368 -13.49 -16.90 -36.41
CA GLN A 368 -13.65 -15.58 -35.80
C GLN A 368 -14.51 -14.63 -36.66
N ILE A 369 -14.98 -15.06 -37.84
CA ILE A 369 -15.74 -14.19 -38.77
C ILE A 369 -16.93 -13.51 -38.08
N VAL A 370 -17.68 -14.21 -37.23
CA VAL A 370 -18.84 -13.64 -36.54
C VAL A 370 -18.42 -12.55 -35.56
N ALA A 371 -17.41 -12.81 -34.73
CA ALA A 371 -16.93 -11.83 -33.75
C ALA A 371 -16.27 -10.60 -34.43
N ARG A 372 -15.52 -10.80 -35.52
CA ARG A 372 -14.95 -9.69 -36.31
C ARG A 372 -16.03 -8.82 -36.97
N LYS A 373 -17.10 -9.43 -37.48
CA LYS A 373 -18.26 -8.68 -38.00
C LYS A 373 -18.94 -7.86 -36.90
N GLN A 374 -19.09 -8.43 -35.70
CA GLN A 374 -19.64 -7.71 -34.55
C GLN A 374 -18.75 -6.52 -34.15
N MET A 375 -17.42 -6.69 -34.11
CA MET A 375 -16.50 -5.57 -33.85
C MET A 375 -16.64 -4.47 -34.90
N GLN A 376 -16.67 -4.83 -36.20
CA GLN A 376 -16.84 -3.86 -37.29
C GLN A 376 -18.15 -3.08 -37.18
N GLN A 377 -19.23 -3.74 -36.74
CA GLN A 377 -20.53 -3.12 -36.53
C GLN A 377 -20.55 -2.16 -35.34
N ILE A 378 -19.78 -2.45 -34.28
CA ILE A 378 -19.64 -1.58 -33.11
C ILE A 378 -18.79 -0.37 -33.45
N SER A 379 -17.58 -0.58 -33.96
CA SER A 379 -16.72 0.47 -34.48
C SER A 379 -15.61 -0.09 -35.39
N PRO A 380 -15.33 0.53 -36.54
CA PRO A 380 -14.15 0.18 -37.35
C PRO A 380 -12.84 0.26 -36.55
N SER A 381 -12.70 1.23 -35.63
CA SER A 381 -11.50 1.35 -34.78
C SER A 381 -11.34 0.17 -33.82
N LEU A 382 -12.45 -0.42 -33.36
CA LEU A 382 -12.43 -1.61 -32.50
C LEU A 382 -11.91 -2.84 -33.27
N LEU A 383 -12.29 -3.00 -34.55
CA LEU A 383 -11.74 -4.07 -35.38
C LEU A 383 -10.27 -3.82 -35.71
N ALA A 384 -9.89 -2.57 -36.04
CA ALA A 384 -8.49 -2.21 -36.30
C ALA A 384 -7.62 -2.53 -35.08
N MET A 385 -8.07 -2.19 -33.87
CA MET A 385 -7.39 -2.54 -32.62
C MET A 385 -7.18 -4.05 -32.47
N TYR A 386 -8.17 -4.88 -32.85
CA TYR A 386 -8.07 -6.34 -32.82
C TYR A 386 -7.09 -6.90 -33.86
N LEU A 387 -7.07 -6.32 -35.08
CA LEU A 387 -6.25 -6.81 -36.20
C LEU A 387 -4.79 -6.36 -36.13
N ASN A 388 -4.51 -5.20 -35.53
CA ASN A 388 -3.17 -4.67 -35.29
C ASN A 388 -2.49 -5.39 -34.10
N ALA A 389 -2.65 -6.70 -33.99
CA ALA A 389 -2.19 -7.53 -32.87
C ALA A 389 -1.12 -8.53 -33.32
#